data_AF-A0A849EJ71-F1
#
_entry.id   AF-A0A849EJ71-F1
#
_cell.length_a   1.000
_cell.length_b   1.000
_cell.length_c   1.000
_cell.angle_alpha   90.00
_cell.angle_beta   90.00
_cell.angle_gamma   90.00
#
_symmetry.space_group_name_H-M   'P 1'
#
loop_
_entity.id
_entity.type
_entity.pdbx_description
1 polymer ?
#
loop_
_entity_poly.entity_id
_entity_poly.type
_entity_poly.pdbx_seq_one_letter_code
_entity_poly.pdbx_strand_id
1 'polypeptide(L)'
;RSNEHGNPQSDANASYSATWPNGDTASFSGNRTREWIEGVGTGFWGDNVYLISGQGTFTGPQGNVFMKETVTELRRELSCRFIVSGILNISRNDATASLDFGDGSCDAKGILTYPDGTSEEIFLRRFKN
;
A
#
# COMPACT_ATOMS: atom_id res chain seq x y z
N ARG A 1 6.30 16.41 10.77
CA ARG A 1 5.31 17.42 11.24
C ARG A 1 4.15 16.63 11.84
N SER A 2 3.52 17.10 12.91
CA SER A 2 2.31 16.45 13.42
C SER A 2 1.11 16.78 12.53
N ASN A 3 0.22 15.81 12.32
CA ASN A 3 -1.04 16.00 11.61
C ASN A 3 -2.13 16.55 12.54
N GLU A 4 -3.37 16.60 12.06
CA GLU A 4 -4.55 17.08 12.82
C GLU A 4 -4.85 16.23 14.06
N HIS A 5 -4.44 14.96 14.08
CA HIS A 5 -4.54 14.06 15.22
C HIS A 5 -3.38 14.18 16.21
N GLY A 6 -2.43 15.11 15.98
CA GLY A 6 -1.23 15.29 16.80
C GLY A 6 -0.12 14.27 16.52
N ASN A 7 -0.35 13.32 15.62
CA ASN A 7 0.57 12.23 15.30
C ASN A 7 1.62 12.66 14.27
N PRO A 8 2.88 12.20 14.39
CA PRO A 8 3.87 12.41 13.34
C PRO A 8 3.42 11.78 12.02
N GLN A 9 3.37 12.60 10.96
CA GLN A 9 3.03 12.16 9.60
C GLN A 9 4.16 12.46 8.63
N SER A 10 4.33 11.56 7.66
CA SER A 10 5.20 11.73 6.51
C SER A 10 4.43 11.49 5.22
N ASP A 11 4.53 12.43 4.30
CA ASP A 11 3.97 12.35 2.95
C ASP A 11 5.09 12.23 1.94
N ALA A 12 4.96 11.27 1.02
CA ALA A 12 5.90 11.03 -0.06
C ALA A 12 5.14 11.09 -1.39
N ASN A 13 5.61 11.93 -2.30
CA ASN A 13 5.12 11.99 -3.67
C ASN A 13 6.26 11.63 -4.61
N ALA A 14 5.97 10.81 -5.61
CA ALA A 14 6.96 10.39 -6.59
C ALA A 14 6.32 10.33 -7.97
N SER A 15 7.03 10.85 -8.97
CA SER A 15 6.64 10.75 -10.36
C SER A 15 7.86 10.57 -11.25
N TYR A 16 7.75 9.73 -12.27
CA TYR A 16 8.74 9.65 -13.33
C TYR A 16 8.08 9.44 -14.69
N SER A 17 8.80 9.82 -15.74
CA SER A 17 8.48 9.45 -17.12
C SER A 17 9.77 9.03 -17.82
N ALA A 18 9.66 8.03 -18.70
CA ALA A 18 10.75 7.52 -19.50
C ALA A 18 10.27 7.28 -20.94
N THR A 19 11.14 7.58 -21.89
CA THR A 19 10.89 7.37 -23.33
C THR A 19 12.02 6.51 -23.90
N TRP A 20 11.67 5.46 -24.62
CA TRP A 20 12.62 4.58 -25.30
C TRP A 20 12.97 5.10 -26.70
N PRO A 21 14.11 4.69 -27.28
CA PRO A 21 14.51 5.13 -28.63
C PRO A 21 13.51 4.80 -29.74
N ASN A 22 12.65 3.79 -29.53
CA ASN A 22 11.58 3.41 -30.47
C ASN A 22 10.31 4.29 -30.34
N GLY A 23 10.28 5.24 -29.40
CA GLY A 23 9.15 6.14 -29.16
C GLY A 23 8.18 5.67 -28.08
N ASP A 24 8.33 4.47 -27.53
CA ASP A 24 7.48 4.00 -26.44
C ASP A 24 7.70 4.82 -25.17
N THR A 25 6.66 4.98 -24.35
CA THR A 25 6.73 5.77 -23.11
C THR A 25 6.16 5.02 -21.92
N ALA A 26 6.78 5.20 -20.75
CA ALA A 26 6.27 4.72 -19.48
C ALA A 26 6.27 5.85 -18.47
N SER A 27 5.27 5.86 -17.59
CA SER A 27 5.17 6.84 -16.53
C SER A 27 4.69 6.23 -15.24
N PHE A 28 5.06 6.87 -14.14
CA PHE A 28 4.57 6.56 -12.82
C PHE A 28 4.22 7.86 -12.11
N SER A 29 3.15 7.83 -11.34
CA SER A 29 2.80 8.86 -10.37
C SER A 29 2.20 8.20 -9.16
N GLY A 30 2.64 8.59 -7.96
CA GLY A 30 2.05 8.08 -6.74
C GLY A 30 2.29 8.99 -5.55
N ASN A 31 1.38 8.89 -4.60
CA ASN A 31 1.47 9.48 -3.29
C ASN A 31 1.37 8.38 -2.23
N ARG A 32 2.04 8.60 -1.11
CA ARG A 32 1.93 7.75 0.08
C ARG A 32 1.99 8.63 1.30
N THR A 33 1.02 8.47 2.17
CA THR A 33 1.00 9.03 3.50
C THR A 33 1.28 7.91 4.51
N ARG A 34 2.12 8.21 5.49
CA ARG A 34 2.40 7.33 6.62
C ARG A 34 2.27 8.11 7.91
N GLU A 35 1.30 7.72 8.73
CA GLU A 35 1.04 8.28 10.04
C GLU A 35 1.58 7.34 11.12
N TRP A 36 2.22 7.88 12.16
CA TRP A 36 2.71 7.13 13.31
C TRP A 36 1.75 7.29 14.48
N ILE A 37 0.94 6.25 14.76
CA ILE A 37 -0.19 6.33 15.69
C ILE A 37 0.10 5.76 17.10
N GLU A 38 1.09 4.87 17.25
CA GLU A 38 1.45 4.28 18.55
C GLU A 38 2.97 4.11 18.66
N GLY A 39 3.54 4.15 19.88
CA GLY A 39 4.98 4.03 20.13
C GLY A 39 5.78 5.34 20.00
N VAL A 40 5.11 6.46 19.71
CA VAL A 40 5.76 7.78 19.61
C VAL A 40 6.37 8.17 20.96
N GLY A 41 7.68 8.39 20.98
CA GLY A 41 8.40 8.89 22.17
C GLY A 41 8.79 7.81 23.18
N THR A 42 8.45 6.54 22.97
CA THR A 42 8.86 5.44 23.87
C THR A 42 10.35 5.09 23.71
N GLY A 43 10.94 5.42 22.55
CA GLY A 43 12.32 5.09 22.21
C GLY A 43 12.55 3.61 21.87
N PHE A 44 11.50 2.79 22.01
CA PHE A 44 11.45 1.44 21.47
C PHE A 44 10.83 1.51 20.07
N TRP A 45 11.24 0.61 19.18
CA TRP A 45 10.72 0.60 17.80
C TRP A 45 9.71 -0.52 17.57
N GLY A 46 9.70 -1.54 18.44
CA GLY A 46 8.84 -2.72 18.27
C GLY A 46 7.37 -2.46 18.62
N ASP A 47 7.07 -1.43 19.39
CA ASP A 47 5.72 -0.95 19.74
C ASP A 47 5.17 0.05 18.71
N ASN A 48 5.94 0.38 17.68
CA ASN A 48 5.50 1.37 16.70
C ASN A 48 4.41 0.81 15.78
N VAL A 49 3.34 1.58 15.66
CA VAL A 49 2.25 1.31 14.72
C VAL A 49 2.08 2.47 13.75
N TYR A 50 1.93 2.12 12.47
CA TYR A 50 1.72 3.08 11.41
C TYR A 50 0.44 2.79 10.62
N LEU A 51 -0.24 3.85 10.22
CA LEU A 51 -1.27 3.80 9.19
C LEU A 51 -0.66 4.27 7.87
N ILE A 52 -0.91 3.52 6.80
CA ILE A 52 -0.38 3.81 5.47
C ILE A 52 -1.53 3.95 4.50
N SER A 53 -1.60 5.09 3.83
CA SER A 53 -2.58 5.38 2.79
C SER A 53 -1.91 5.98 1.55
N GLY A 54 -2.60 5.95 0.42
CA GLY A 54 -2.15 6.55 -0.83
C GLY A 54 -2.53 5.74 -2.07
N GLN A 55 -2.11 6.26 -3.21
CA GLN A 55 -2.35 5.66 -4.50
C GLN A 55 -1.11 5.76 -5.40
N GLY A 56 -1.01 4.85 -6.36
CA GLY A 56 0.05 4.86 -7.35
C GLY A 56 -0.45 4.31 -8.67
N THR A 57 -0.16 5.04 -9.74
CA THR A 57 -0.49 4.68 -11.11
C THR A 57 0.79 4.53 -11.91
N PHE A 58 0.94 3.38 -12.57
CA PHE A 58 2.01 3.10 -13.50
C PHE A 58 1.42 2.82 -14.88
N THR A 59 1.84 3.57 -15.88
CA THR A 59 1.53 3.32 -17.29
C THR A 59 2.76 2.75 -17.96
N GLY A 60 2.67 1.52 -18.46
CA GLY A 60 3.77 0.84 -19.12
C GLY A 60 3.96 1.26 -20.58
N PRO A 61 5.08 0.87 -21.20
CA PRO A 61 5.41 1.15 -22.62
C PRO A 61 4.33 0.75 -23.62
N GLN A 62 3.59 -0.32 -23.31
CA GLN A 62 2.53 -0.89 -24.14
C GLN A 62 1.14 -0.32 -23.84
N GLY A 63 1.06 0.78 -23.07
CA GLY A 63 -0.20 1.42 -22.68
C GLY A 63 -0.97 0.72 -21.54
N ASN A 64 -0.46 -0.41 -21.03
CA ASN A 64 -1.06 -1.07 -19.87
C ASN A 64 -0.97 -0.18 -18.63
N VAL A 65 -2.10 0.04 -17.96
CA VAL A 65 -2.18 0.85 -16.75
C VAL A 65 -2.33 -0.07 -15.55
N PHE A 66 -1.47 0.12 -14.55
CA PHE A 66 -1.54 -0.54 -13.26
C PHE A 66 -1.80 0.50 -12.19
N MET A 67 -2.85 0.31 -11.39
CA MET A 67 -3.15 1.19 -10.26
C MET A 67 -3.11 0.40 -8.96
N LYS A 68 -2.66 1.06 -7.90
CA LYS A 68 -2.81 0.61 -6.52
C LYS A 68 -3.40 1.73 -5.72
N GLU A 69 -4.41 1.45 -4.91
CA GLU A 69 -5.08 2.44 -4.09
C GLU A 69 -5.49 1.81 -2.77
N THR A 70 -5.17 2.47 -1.67
CA THR A 70 -5.66 2.06 -0.35
C THR A 70 -7.11 2.53 -0.18
N VAL A 71 -8.03 1.58 -0.05
CA VAL A 71 -9.45 1.88 0.24
C VAL A 71 -9.65 2.12 1.73
N THR A 72 -8.95 1.33 2.54
CA THR A 72 -8.87 1.50 4.00
C THR A 72 -7.40 1.53 4.36
N GLU A 73 -7.02 2.42 5.27
CA GLU A 73 -5.63 2.61 5.66
C GLU A 73 -5.00 1.31 6.15
N LEU A 74 -3.79 1.03 5.68
CA LEU A 74 -3.10 -0.20 5.98
C LEU A 74 -2.39 -0.07 7.33
N ARG A 75 -2.75 -0.90 8.29
CA ARG A 75 -2.13 -0.92 9.63
C ARG A 75 -0.86 -1.76 9.61
N ARG A 76 0.26 -1.12 9.90
CA ARG A 76 1.59 -1.73 9.97
C ARG A 76 2.16 -1.61 11.37
N GLU A 77 2.17 -2.73 12.09
CA GLU A 77 2.81 -2.83 13.41
C GLU A 77 4.24 -3.35 13.27
N LEU A 78 5.23 -2.64 13.81
CA LEU A 78 6.63 -3.07 13.70
C LEU A 78 6.95 -4.33 14.51
N SER A 79 6.11 -4.68 15.48
CA SER A 79 6.09 -5.98 16.18
C SER A 79 5.76 -7.15 15.24
N CYS A 80 4.92 -6.92 14.24
CA CYS A 80 4.53 -7.92 13.26
C CYS A 80 5.42 -7.86 12.01
N ARG A 81 5.50 -8.94 11.23
CA ARG A 81 6.19 -8.91 9.92
C ARG A 81 5.30 -8.43 8.78
N PHE A 82 3.99 -8.53 8.93
CA PHE A 82 3.01 -8.28 7.87
C PHE A 82 2.22 -7.01 8.15
N ILE A 83 1.49 -6.54 7.15
CA ILE A 83 0.38 -5.60 7.39
C ILE A 83 -0.72 -6.43 8.02
N VAL A 84 -1.33 -5.92 9.09
CA VAL A 84 -2.26 -6.70 9.91
C VAL A 84 -3.72 -6.38 9.60
N SER A 85 -4.00 -5.23 8.97
CA SER A 85 -5.34 -4.85 8.54
C SER A 85 -5.32 -3.74 7.48
N GLY A 86 -6.47 -3.53 6.85
CA GLY A 86 -6.70 -2.54 5.81
C GLY A 86 -6.96 -3.19 4.44
N ILE A 87 -7.38 -2.38 3.47
CA ILE A 87 -7.82 -2.87 2.15
C ILE A 87 -7.06 -2.13 1.06
N LEU A 88 -6.46 -2.89 0.14
CA LEU A 88 -5.74 -2.39 -1.02
C LEU A 88 -6.40 -2.87 -2.31
N ASN A 89 -6.85 -1.94 -3.14
CA ASN A 89 -7.25 -2.23 -4.51
C ASN A 89 -6.04 -2.24 -5.42
N ILE A 90 -5.97 -3.24 -6.29
CA ILE A 90 -4.95 -3.44 -7.30
C ILE A 90 -5.66 -3.61 -8.63
N SER A 91 -5.52 -2.63 -9.52
CA SER A 91 -6.10 -2.71 -10.85
C SER A 91 -5.04 -2.89 -11.93
N ARG A 92 -5.44 -3.59 -12.99
CA ARG A 92 -4.70 -3.72 -14.24
C ARG A 92 -5.70 -3.48 -15.37
N ASN A 93 -5.57 -2.36 -16.06
CA ASN A 93 -6.53 -1.87 -17.04
C ASN A 93 -7.93 -1.83 -16.39
N ASP A 94 -8.90 -2.57 -16.93
CA ASP A 94 -10.30 -2.57 -16.45
C ASP A 94 -10.58 -3.63 -15.36
N ALA A 95 -9.59 -4.45 -15.00
CA ALA A 95 -9.73 -5.50 -14.01
C ALA A 95 -9.18 -5.04 -12.64
N THR A 96 -10.02 -5.05 -11.61
CA THR A 96 -9.62 -4.68 -10.23
C THR A 96 -9.77 -5.85 -9.28
N ALA A 97 -8.70 -6.17 -8.57
CA ALA A 97 -8.72 -7.08 -7.44
C ALA A 97 -8.57 -6.28 -6.14
N SER A 98 -9.14 -6.79 -5.04
CA SER A 98 -9.04 -6.20 -3.72
C SER A 98 -8.34 -7.16 -2.77
N LEU A 99 -7.37 -6.65 -2.00
CA LEU A 99 -6.67 -7.42 -0.98
C LEU A 99 -7.01 -6.85 0.40
N ASP A 100 -7.71 -7.66 1.20
CA ASP A 100 -7.92 -7.43 2.63
C ASP A 100 -6.78 -8.07 3.43
N PHE A 101 -6.11 -7.28 4.27
CA PHE A 101 -4.97 -7.71 5.07
C PHE A 101 -5.37 -8.36 6.41
N GLY A 102 -6.65 -8.41 6.76
CA GLY A 102 -7.15 -9.05 7.97
C GLY A 102 -7.65 -8.08 9.04
N ASP A 103 -7.81 -8.60 10.25
CA ASP A 103 -8.51 -7.94 11.35
C ASP A 103 -7.60 -7.29 12.40
N GLY A 104 -6.28 -7.32 12.20
CA GLY A 104 -5.27 -6.91 13.17
C GLY A 104 -4.42 -8.07 13.70
N SER A 105 -4.80 -9.32 13.41
CA SER A 105 -4.02 -10.50 13.80
C SER A 105 -2.72 -10.63 13.00
N CYS A 106 -1.60 -10.94 13.68
CA CYS A 106 -0.32 -11.18 13.02
C CYS A 106 -0.16 -12.65 12.61
N ASP A 107 -0.94 -13.11 11.61
CA ASP A 107 -1.02 -14.52 11.20
C ASP A 107 -0.52 -14.79 9.76
N ALA A 108 -0.08 -13.75 9.07
CA ALA A 108 0.39 -13.79 7.68
C ALA A 108 -0.69 -14.15 6.65
N LYS A 109 -1.97 -13.97 6.95
CA LYS A 109 -3.07 -14.27 6.05
C LYS A 109 -3.76 -13.00 5.56
N GLY A 110 -4.36 -13.09 4.39
CA GLY A 110 -5.21 -12.05 3.83
C GLY A 110 -6.19 -12.65 2.83
N ILE A 111 -7.20 -11.88 2.45
CA ILE A 111 -8.23 -12.32 1.51
C ILE A 111 -8.05 -11.55 0.21
N LEU A 112 -7.72 -12.27 -0.87
CA LEU A 112 -7.68 -11.72 -2.21
C LEU A 112 -9.03 -11.94 -2.89
N THR A 113 -9.68 -10.87 -3.30
CA THR A 113 -10.92 -10.89 -4.08
C THR A 113 -10.62 -10.48 -5.51
N TYR A 114 -10.95 -11.36 -6.46
CA TYR A 114 -10.73 -11.18 -7.88
C TYR A 114 -11.83 -10.33 -8.54
N PRO A 115 -11.60 -9.84 -9.77
CA PRO A 115 -12.59 -9.05 -10.51
C PRO A 115 -13.92 -9.76 -10.76
N ASP A 116 -13.93 -11.10 -10.78
CA ASP A 116 -15.13 -11.93 -10.96
C ASP A 116 -15.90 -12.16 -9.65
N GLY A 117 -15.43 -11.58 -8.54
CA GLY A 117 -16.02 -11.71 -7.21
C GLY A 117 -15.61 -12.97 -6.45
N THR A 118 -14.77 -13.84 -7.03
CA THR A 118 -14.22 -14.98 -6.30
C THR A 118 -13.18 -14.50 -5.28
N SER A 119 -13.12 -15.15 -4.12
CA SER A 119 -12.16 -14.80 -3.06
C SER A 119 -11.38 -16.02 -2.61
N GLU A 120 -10.10 -15.83 -2.30
CA GLU A 120 -9.22 -16.85 -1.73
C GLU A 120 -8.40 -16.31 -0.55
N GLU A 121 -8.14 -17.17 0.43
CA GLU A 121 -7.16 -16.88 1.47
C GLU A 121 -5.75 -17.04 0.88
N ILE A 122 -4.94 -16.00 1.01
CA ILE A 122 -3.55 -15.99 0.56
C ILE A 122 -2.59 -15.79 1.72
N PHE A 123 -1.37 -16.31 1.57
CA PHE A 123 -0.28 -15.97 2.49
C PHE A 123 0.37 -14.66 2.09
N LEU A 124 0.35 -13.70 3.01
CA LEU A 124 0.98 -12.40 2.85
C LEU A 124 2.49 -12.55 2.75
N ARG A 125 3.09 -11.85 1.79
CA ARG A 125 4.54 -11.79 1.65
C ARG A 125 5.13 -10.66 2.47
N ARG A 126 6.36 -10.91 2.90
CA ARG A 126 7.25 -9.95 3.52
C ARG A 126 7.37 -8.69 2.64
N PHE A 127 6.83 -7.55 3.06
CA PHE A 127 7.17 -6.27 2.42
C PHE A 127 8.66 -6.02 2.59
N LYS A 128 9.39 -5.90 1.47
CA LYS A 128 10.78 -5.41 1.49
C LYS A 128 10.72 -3.89 1.61
N ASN A 129 11.41 -3.36 2.62
CA ASN A 129 11.59 -1.93 2.81
C ASN A 129 12.47 -1.36 1.69
#